data_AF-A0A1C3W9S2-F1
#
_entry.id   AF-A0A1C3W9S2-F1
#
_cell.length_a   1.000
_cell.length_b   1.000
_cell.length_c   1.000
_cell.angle_alpha   90.00
_cell.angle_beta   90.00
_cell.angle_gamma   90.00
#
_symmetry.space_group_name_H-M   'P 1'
#
loop_
_entity.id
_entity.type
_entity.pdbx_description
1 polymer ?
#
loop_
_entity_poly.entity_id
_entity_poly.type
_entity_poly.pdbx_seq_one_letter_code
_entity_poly.pdbx_strand_id
1 'polypeptide(L)'
;MGIGSWIRQCAMKRVLSLALRRNAPSLIPTSGNRAEDNDCYAVYLLDETGEARFLVENLEGAGVRGKWSHDGKNFTEEKVLSTSELPDFTVYIQHYYRTWTFYSVGVWKFLRYRWSRWPWIRVTFDRFLQSRFNKKELARQARMDVLEYVLTETMKDRKFQTHPTSLLTHLYSVRWVHRLDKDELMNYYTFMLDALKESGDLEVADHHGYKLTPRALNTVSAFVQEERRHGDNYKIQRGIFWLTIALMFFGFVQAGAAAYEQWLKPPETFTGTLGGQPIDLTQH
;
A
#
# COMPACT_ATOMS: atom_id res chain seq x y z
N MET A 1 -19.98 -14.96 44.01
CA MET A 1 -19.47 -14.48 42.70
C MET A 1 -18.80 -13.13 42.90
N GLY A 2 -17.49 -13.01 42.67
CA GLY A 2 -16.78 -11.73 42.79
C GLY A 2 -17.16 -10.78 41.66
N ILE A 3 -17.18 -9.47 41.94
CA ILE A 3 -17.53 -8.40 40.99
C ILE A 3 -16.76 -8.52 39.66
N GLY A 4 -15.49 -8.94 39.71
CA GLY A 4 -14.65 -9.15 38.51
C GLY A 4 -15.13 -10.29 37.59
N SER A 5 -15.66 -11.38 38.15
CA SER A 5 -16.20 -12.52 37.37
C SER A 5 -17.48 -12.11 36.64
N TRP A 6 -18.35 -11.33 37.30
CA TRP A 6 -19.57 -10.81 36.70
C TRP A 6 -19.31 -9.82 35.55
N ILE A 7 -18.32 -8.93 35.69
CA ILE A 7 -17.91 -8.01 34.62
C ILE A 7 -17.35 -8.80 33.42
N ARG A 8 -16.47 -9.78 33.67
CA ARG A 8 -15.89 -10.64 32.62
C ARG A 8 -16.98 -11.40 31.88
N GLN A 9 -17.94 -11.98 32.60
CA GLN A 9 -19.10 -12.68 32.06
C GLN A 9 -19.94 -11.78 31.14
N CYS A 10 -20.29 -10.57 31.61
CA CYS A 10 -21.07 -9.62 30.82
C CYS A 10 -20.32 -9.16 29.55
N ALA A 11 -19.03 -8.84 29.69
CA ALA A 11 -18.19 -8.44 28.57
C ALA A 11 -18.07 -9.56 27.52
N MET A 12 -17.94 -10.81 27.99
CA MET A 12 -17.83 -11.95 27.10
C MET A 12 -19.14 -12.25 26.37
N LYS A 13 -20.28 -12.22 27.07
CA LYS A 13 -21.61 -12.33 26.45
C LYS A 13 -21.81 -11.27 25.36
N ARG A 14 -21.38 -10.03 25.62
CA ARG A 14 -21.45 -8.94 24.65
C ARG A 14 -20.58 -9.20 23.43
N VAL A 15 -19.33 -9.64 23.61
CA VAL A 15 -18.43 -9.99 22.50
C VAL A 15 -18.98 -11.15 21.67
N LEU A 16 -19.47 -12.22 22.30
CA LEU A 16 -20.10 -13.34 21.61
C LEU A 16 -21.31 -12.87 20.79
N SER A 17 -22.21 -12.09 21.40
CA SER A 17 -23.39 -11.55 20.69
C SER A 17 -23.02 -10.68 19.49
N LEU A 18 -21.90 -9.96 19.56
CA LEU A 18 -21.44 -9.09 18.47
C LEU A 18 -20.79 -9.88 17.34
N ALA A 19 -20.00 -10.90 17.66
CA ALA A 19 -19.36 -11.77 16.67
C ALA A 19 -20.41 -12.63 15.94
N LEU A 20 -21.39 -13.17 16.67
CA LEU A 20 -22.46 -14.02 16.13
C LEU A 20 -23.43 -13.28 15.20
N ARG A 21 -23.47 -11.94 15.20
CA ARG A 21 -24.23 -11.16 14.18
C ARG A 21 -23.76 -11.43 12.75
N ARG A 22 -22.52 -11.86 12.57
CA ARG A 22 -21.93 -12.28 11.30
C ARG A 22 -21.27 -13.63 11.48
N ASN A 23 -22.06 -14.61 11.92
CA ASN A 23 -21.56 -15.95 12.17
C ASN A 23 -20.97 -16.58 10.91
N ALA A 24 -19.90 -17.37 11.08
CA ALA A 24 -19.31 -18.13 9.98
C ALA A 24 -20.27 -19.23 9.51
N PRO A 25 -20.43 -19.42 8.19
CA PRO A 25 -21.14 -20.57 7.64
C PRO A 25 -20.35 -21.86 7.94
N SER A 26 -21.03 -23.01 7.83
CA SER A 26 -20.45 -24.35 8.06
C SER A 26 -19.23 -24.65 7.19
N LEU A 27 -19.11 -23.98 6.04
CA LEU A 27 -17.96 -24.05 5.15
C LEU A 27 -17.49 -22.62 4.85
N ILE A 28 -16.29 -22.26 5.31
CA ILE A 28 -15.70 -20.93 5.07
C ILE A 28 -14.84 -21.02 3.79
N PRO A 29 -15.25 -20.40 2.67
CA PRO A 29 -14.48 -20.48 1.44
C PRO A 29 -13.23 -19.61 1.56
N THR A 30 -12.05 -20.21 1.71
CA THR A 30 -10.78 -19.47 1.88
C THR A 30 -10.09 -19.09 0.56
N SER A 31 -10.60 -19.54 -0.58
CA SER A 31 -10.05 -19.26 -1.92
C SER A 31 -11.12 -19.02 -2.99
N GLY A 32 -10.74 -18.34 -4.07
CA GLY A 32 -11.60 -18.01 -5.22
C GLY A 32 -12.50 -16.78 -5.00
N ASN A 33 -13.35 -16.46 -5.98
CA ASN A 33 -14.23 -15.27 -5.94
C ASN A 33 -15.16 -15.25 -4.72
N ARG A 34 -15.51 -16.42 -4.17
CA ARG A 34 -16.33 -16.52 -2.95
C ARG A 34 -15.58 -16.06 -1.69
N ALA A 35 -14.25 -16.12 -1.66
CA ALA A 35 -13.44 -15.65 -0.53
C ALA A 35 -13.35 -14.12 -0.46
N GLU A 36 -13.50 -13.44 -1.60
CA GLU A 36 -13.45 -11.97 -1.68
C GLU A 36 -14.66 -11.30 -1.05
N ASP A 37 -15.80 -12.00 -0.98
CA ASP A 37 -17.04 -11.53 -0.35
C ASP A 37 -17.20 -11.95 1.12
N ASN A 38 -16.24 -12.70 1.67
CA ASN A 38 -16.31 -13.15 3.06
C ASN A 38 -16.22 -11.98 4.04
N ASP A 39 -17.17 -11.92 4.97
CA ASP A 39 -17.14 -11.05 6.15
C ASP A 39 -17.83 -11.78 7.32
N CYS A 40 -17.14 -12.77 7.88
CA CYS A 40 -17.69 -13.63 8.92
C CYS A 40 -16.72 -13.88 10.08
N TYR A 41 -17.27 -14.08 11.27
CA TYR A 41 -16.53 -14.39 12.50
C TYR A 41 -16.75 -15.85 12.90
N ALA A 42 -15.67 -16.58 13.12
CA ALA A 42 -15.68 -17.85 13.83
C ALA A 42 -15.16 -17.62 15.26
N VAL A 43 -15.86 -18.17 16.25
CA VAL A 43 -15.57 -17.92 17.66
C VAL A 43 -15.29 -19.22 18.39
N TYR A 44 -14.09 -19.33 18.95
CA TYR A 44 -13.64 -20.46 19.73
C TYR A 44 -13.43 -20.04 21.19
N LEU A 45 -13.68 -20.97 22.12
CA LEU A 45 -13.28 -20.86 23.51
C LEU A 45 -12.08 -21.76 23.75
N LEU A 46 -11.00 -21.15 24.20
CA LEU A 46 -9.76 -21.82 24.58
C LEU A 46 -9.81 -22.15 26.08
N ASP A 47 -9.34 -23.33 26.43
CA ASP A 47 -9.12 -23.74 27.82
C ASP A 47 -7.87 -23.05 28.42
N GLU A 48 -7.59 -23.26 29.71
CA GLU A 48 -6.39 -22.74 30.40
C GLU A 48 -5.08 -23.20 29.73
N THR A 49 -5.11 -24.35 29.06
CA THR A 49 -4.02 -24.92 28.26
C THR A 49 -3.86 -24.27 26.89
N GLY A 50 -4.78 -23.38 26.48
CA GLY A 50 -4.76 -22.69 25.19
C GLY A 50 -5.35 -23.49 24.02
N GLU A 51 -5.93 -24.67 24.28
CA GLU A 51 -6.55 -25.52 23.25
C GLU A 51 -8.00 -25.12 22.98
N ALA A 52 -8.40 -25.11 21.70
CA ALA A 52 -9.76 -24.76 21.28
C ALA A 52 -10.76 -25.88 21.59
N ARG A 53 -11.40 -25.82 22.75
CA ARG A 53 -12.33 -26.85 23.24
C ARG A 53 -13.76 -26.66 22.75
N PHE A 54 -14.16 -25.44 22.42
CA PHE A 54 -15.55 -25.17 22.07
C PHE A 54 -15.68 -24.14 20.94
N LEU A 55 -16.43 -24.47 19.90
CA LEU A 55 -16.82 -23.60 18.80
C LEU A 55 -18.23 -23.08 19.06
N VAL A 56 -18.38 -21.76 19.19
CA VAL A 56 -19.66 -21.13 19.48
C VAL A 56 -20.47 -20.93 18.20
N GLU A 57 -21.69 -21.47 18.17
CA GLU A 57 -22.60 -21.34 17.01
C GLU A 57 -23.79 -20.43 17.29
N ASN A 58 -24.37 -20.50 18.50
CA ASN A 58 -25.53 -19.70 18.87
C ASN A 58 -25.52 -19.33 20.36
N LEU A 59 -26.19 -18.24 20.69
CA LEU A 59 -26.36 -17.74 22.05
C LEU A 59 -27.85 -17.70 22.39
N GLU A 60 -28.31 -18.64 23.21
CA GLU A 60 -29.72 -18.81 23.59
C GLU A 60 -29.89 -18.44 25.07
N GLY A 61 -30.41 -17.23 25.34
CA GLY A 61 -30.75 -16.78 26.68
C GLY A 61 -29.57 -16.76 27.67
N ALA A 62 -29.48 -17.79 28.52
CA ALA A 62 -28.44 -17.99 29.53
C ALA A 62 -27.46 -19.13 29.18
N GLY A 63 -27.58 -19.75 28.01
CA GLY A 63 -26.68 -20.78 27.51
C GLY A 63 -25.99 -20.38 26.21
N VAL A 64 -24.81 -20.95 25.98
CA VAL A 64 -24.06 -20.84 24.74
C VAL A 64 -24.05 -22.21 24.08
N ARG A 65 -24.66 -22.32 22.90
CA ARG A 65 -24.71 -23.56 22.11
C ARG A 65 -23.56 -23.59 21.12
N GLY A 66 -22.92 -24.74 21.00
CA GLY A 66 -21.79 -24.89 20.13
C GLY A 66 -21.34 -26.34 20.03
N LYS A 67 -20.20 -26.52 19.37
CA LYS A 67 -19.58 -27.84 19.18
C LYS A 67 -18.35 -27.97 20.06
N TRP A 68 -18.27 -29.06 20.80
CA TRP A 68 -17.16 -29.41 21.66
C TRP A 68 -16.12 -30.24 20.89
N SER A 69 -14.85 -30.09 21.28
CA SER A 69 -13.70 -30.75 20.68
C SER A 69 -12.79 -31.34 21.75
N HIS A 70 -12.53 -32.64 21.64
CA HIS A 70 -11.61 -33.37 22.52
C HIS A 70 -10.14 -33.25 22.10
N ASP A 71 -9.89 -32.99 20.81
CA ASP A 71 -8.54 -32.93 20.23
C ASP A 71 -8.11 -31.51 19.83
N GLY A 72 -8.94 -30.50 20.10
CA GLY A 72 -8.70 -29.11 19.69
C GLY A 72 -8.90 -28.83 18.19
N LYS A 73 -9.19 -29.86 17.38
CA LYS A 73 -9.27 -29.79 15.91
C LYS A 73 -10.62 -30.22 15.33
N ASN A 74 -11.24 -31.24 15.91
CA ASN A 74 -12.51 -31.81 15.42
C ASN A 74 -13.66 -31.42 16.35
N PHE A 75 -14.55 -30.56 15.85
CA PHE A 75 -15.72 -30.06 16.58
C PHE A 75 -16.95 -30.85 16.15
N THR A 76 -17.25 -31.94 16.85
CA THR A 76 -18.28 -32.92 16.41
C THR A 76 -19.43 -33.05 17.39
N GLU A 77 -19.19 -32.82 18.69
CA GLU A 77 -20.18 -33.03 19.74
C GLU A 77 -20.96 -31.75 20.04
N GLU A 78 -22.28 -31.76 19.92
CA GLU A 78 -23.09 -30.63 20.35
C GLU A 78 -23.13 -30.52 21.88
N LYS A 79 -22.77 -29.35 22.41
CA LYS A 79 -22.77 -29.08 23.85
C LYS A 79 -23.33 -27.68 24.11
N VAL A 80 -24.07 -27.55 25.21
CA VAL A 80 -24.58 -26.27 25.71
C VAL A 80 -23.80 -25.93 26.98
N LEU A 81 -23.06 -24.83 26.94
CA LEU A 81 -22.34 -24.30 28.10
C LEU A 81 -23.19 -23.26 28.81
N SER A 82 -23.15 -23.27 30.14
CA SER A 82 -23.81 -22.24 30.92
C SER A 82 -23.01 -20.93 30.83
N THR A 83 -23.70 -19.78 30.83
CA THR A 83 -23.03 -18.47 30.89
C THR A 83 -22.16 -18.33 32.16
N SER A 84 -22.37 -19.16 33.19
CA SER A 84 -21.55 -19.16 34.42
C SER A 84 -20.17 -19.79 34.25
N GLU A 85 -19.97 -20.68 33.28
CA GLU A 85 -18.71 -21.41 33.01
C GLU A 85 -17.81 -20.66 32.02
N LEU A 86 -18.40 -19.69 31.32
CA LEU A 86 -17.73 -18.80 30.39
C LEU A 86 -16.44 -18.15 30.96
N PRO A 87 -16.38 -17.60 32.19
CA PRO A 87 -15.19 -16.92 32.70
C PRO A 87 -13.93 -17.79 32.74
N ASP A 88 -14.07 -19.11 32.77
CA ASP A 88 -12.96 -20.06 32.85
C ASP A 88 -12.25 -20.21 31.50
N PHE A 89 -12.92 -19.82 30.41
CA PHE A 89 -12.37 -19.89 29.06
C PHE A 89 -11.79 -18.55 28.59
N THR A 90 -10.88 -18.64 27.62
CA THR A 90 -10.33 -17.51 26.88
C THR A 90 -10.94 -17.47 25.48
N VAL A 91 -11.58 -16.35 25.11
CA VAL A 91 -12.18 -16.21 23.77
C VAL A 91 -11.10 -16.04 22.71
N TYR A 92 -11.22 -16.82 21.63
CA TYR A 92 -10.42 -16.70 20.43
C TYR A 92 -11.33 -16.51 19.22
N ILE A 93 -11.21 -15.34 18.57
CA ILE A 93 -12.06 -14.95 17.45
C ILE A 93 -11.21 -14.91 16.18
N GLN A 94 -11.66 -15.63 15.17
CA GLN A 94 -11.13 -15.58 13.82
C GLN A 94 -12.09 -14.76 12.95
N HIS A 95 -11.59 -13.66 12.37
CA HIS A 95 -12.35 -12.84 11.43
C HIS A 95 -11.85 -13.09 10.02
N TYR A 96 -12.72 -13.64 9.18
CA TYR A 96 -12.47 -13.82 7.76
C TYR A 96 -13.04 -12.63 7.02
N TYR A 97 -12.17 -11.81 6.43
CA TYR A 97 -12.52 -10.60 5.71
C TYR A 97 -11.80 -10.54 4.38
N ARG A 98 -12.54 -10.71 3.27
CA ARG A 98 -12.06 -10.55 1.89
C ARG A 98 -10.71 -11.24 1.65
N THR A 99 -10.65 -12.55 1.87
CA THR A 99 -9.44 -13.40 1.73
C THR A 99 -8.42 -13.30 2.88
N TRP A 100 -8.56 -12.36 3.81
CA TRP A 100 -7.69 -12.24 4.98
C TRP A 100 -8.29 -12.87 6.22
N THR A 101 -7.46 -13.58 6.99
CA THR A 101 -7.84 -14.13 8.30
C THR A 101 -7.14 -13.34 9.41
N PHE A 102 -7.93 -12.78 10.32
CA PHE A 102 -7.42 -12.05 11.47
C PHE A 102 -7.72 -12.79 12.78
N TYR A 103 -6.75 -12.78 13.68
CA TYR A 103 -6.81 -13.52 14.93
C TYR A 103 -6.86 -12.56 16.13
N SER A 104 -7.91 -12.70 16.94
CA SER A 104 -8.09 -11.93 18.17
C SER A 104 -8.24 -12.86 19.37
N VAL A 105 -7.21 -12.87 20.22
CA VAL A 105 -7.24 -13.56 21.53
C VAL A 105 -7.67 -12.56 22.59
N GLY A 106 -8.76 -12.87 23.31
CA GLY A 106 -9.26 -12.11 24.43
C GLY A 106 -10.29 -11.02 24.08
N VAL A 107 -11.19 -10.79 25.03
CA VAL A 107 -12.32 -9.84 24.96
C VAL A 107 -11.86 -8.41 24.62
N TRP A 108 -10.81 -7.93 25.30
CA TRP A 108 -10.31 -6.56 25.13
C TRP A 108 -9.62 -6.33 23.79
N LYS A 109 -8.88 -7.33 23.28
CA LYS A 109 -8.19 -7.26 21.99
C LYS A 109 -9.22 -7.19 20.86
N PHE A 110 -10.30 -7.99 20.94
CA PHE A 110 -11.40 -7.94 19.99
C PHE A 110 -12.14 -6.59 20.00
N LEU A 111 -12.49 -6.06 21.18
CA LEU A 111 -13.18 -4.76 21.28
C LEU A 111 -12.35 -3.62 20.67
N ARG A 112 -11.05 -3.58 20.97
CA ARG A 112 -10.13 -2.59 20.38
C ARG A 112 -9.97 -2.77 18.88
N TYR A 113 -9.87 -4.01 18.42
CA TYR A 113 -9.74 -4.36 17.00
C TYR A 113 -11.00 -3.99 16.21
N ARG A 114 -12.19 -4.16 16.79
CA ARG A 114 -13.46 -3.77 16.18
C ARG A 114 -13.65 -2.25 16.13
N TRP A 115 -13.22 -1.54 17.17
CA TRP A 115 -13.32 -0.08 17.20
C TRP A 115 -12.29 0.57 16.27
N SER A 116 -11.11 -0.03 16.14
CA SER A 116 -10.10 0.46 15.21
C SER A 116 -10.43 0.08 13.77
N ARG A 117 -10.48 1.05 12.84
CA ARG A 117 -10.62 0.79 11.38
C ARG A 117 -9.37 0.13 10.76
N TRP A 118 -8.43 -0.32 11.58
CA TRP A 118 -7.15 -0.93 11.21
C TRP A 118 -7.21 -2.02 10.15
N PRO A 119 -8.17 -2.97 10.17
CA PRO A 119 -8.22 -4.04 9.18
C PRO A 119 -8.55 -3.51 7.79
N TRP A 120 -9.44 -2.52 7.73
CA TRP A 120 -9.82 -1.85 6.49
C TRP A 120 -8.67 -1.02 5.92
N ILE A 121 -7.92 -0.32 6.77
CA ILE A 121 -6.72 0.43 6.37
C ILE A 121 -5.68 -0.51 5.77
N ARG A 122 -5.39 -1.64 6.43
CA ARG A 122 -4.41 -2.62 5.95
C ARG A 122 -4.77 -3.20 4.58
N VAL A 123 -6.02 -3.65 4.42
CA VAL A 123 -6.50 -4.22 3.15
C VAL A 123 -6.50 -3.18 2.02
N THR A 124 -6.89 -1.94 2.32
CA THR A 124 -6.91 -0.85 1.32
C THR A 124 -5.49 -0.44 0.93
N PHE A 125 -4.56 -0.43 1.87
CA PHE A 125 -3.16 -0.10 1.64
C PHE A 125 -2.45 -1.16 0.79
N ASP A 126 -2.66 -2.44 1.07
CA ASP A 126 -2.09 -3.53 0.26
C ASP A 126 -2.67 -3.52 -1.17
N ARG A 127 -3.98 -3.28 -1.32
CA ARG A 127 -4.61 -3.14 -2.64
C ARG A 127 -4.10 -1.91 -3.41
N PHE A 128 -3.80 -0.81 -2.70
CA PHE A 128 -3.19 0.38 -3.29
C PHE A 128 -1.75 0.11 -3.75
N LEU A 129 -0.94 -0.55 -2.93
CA LEU A 129 0.42 -0.97 -3.29
C LEU A 129 0.41 -1.88 -4.52
N GLN A 130 -0.48 -2.87 -4.55
CA GLN A 130 -0.62 -3.79 -5.68
C GLN A 130 -1.09 -3.04 -6.95
N SER A 131 -2.05 -2.11 -6.83
CA SER A 131 -2.48 -1.30 -7.98
C SER A 131 -1.39 -0.34 -8.46
N ARG A 132 -0.55 0.21 -7.58
CA ARG A 132 0.59 1.05 -7.95
C ARG A 132 1.67 0.24 -8.65
N PHE A 133 1.90 -1.00 -8.20
CA PHE A 133 2.84 -1.93 -8.81
C PHE A 133 2.38 -2.37 -10.21
N ASN A 134 1.09 -2.67 -10.38
CA ASN A 134 0.51 -3.03 -11.69
C ASN A 134 0.44 -1.86 -12.69
N LYS A 135 0.49 -0.60 -12.22
CA LYS A 135 0.40 0.60 -13.07
C LYS A 135 1.77 1.21 -13.42
N LYS A 136 2.87 0.64 -12.95
CA LYS A 136 4.20 1.14 -13.29
C LYS A 136 4.46 0.80 -14.77
N GLU A 137 4.71 1.81 -15.60
CA GLU A 137 5.03 1.64 -17.03
C GLU A 137 6.24 0.70 -17.19
N LEU A 138 5.96 -0.52 -17.65
CA LEU A 138 6.90 -1.66 -17.60
C LEU A 138 7.95 -1.66 -18.73
N ALA A 139 7.85 -0.79 -19.74
CA ALA A 139 8.67 -0.99 -20.95
C ALA A 139 10.12 -0.46 -20.83
N ARG A 140 10.33 0.81 -20.43
CA ARG A 140 11.67 1.44 -20.47
C ARG A 140 12.47 1.26 -19.19
N GLN A 141 11.84 1.40 -18.01
CA GLN A 141 12.52 1.17 -16.72
C GLN A 141 12.82 -0.31 -16.48
N ALA A 142 11.88 -1.22 -16.74
CA ALA A 142 12.12 -2.64 -16.47
C ALA A 142 13.25 -3.23 -17.33
N ARG A 143 13.44 -2.75 -18.57
CA ARG A 143 14.58 -3.17 -19.40
C ARG A 143 15.91 -2.80 -18.78
N MET A 144 16.03 -1.59 -18.24
CA MET A 144 17.26 -1.15 -17.59
C MET A 144 17.45 -1.83 -16.23
N ASP A 145 16.37 -2.00 -15.45
CA ASP A 145 16.41 -2.74 -14.17
C ASP A 145 16.92 -4.17 -14.38
N VAL A 146 16.47 -4.84 -15.45
CA VAL A 146 16.96 -6.17 -15.85
C VAL A 146 18.43 -6.11 -16.24
N LEU A 147 18.83 -5.14 -17.06
CA LEU A 147 20.22 -5.01 -17.51
C LEU A 147 21.18 -4.71 -16.36
N GLU A 148 20.78 -3.87 -15.41
CA GLU A 148 21.51 -3.55 -14.19
C GLU A 148 21.62 -4.76 -13.26
N TYR A 149 20.55 -5.54 -13.12
CA TYR A 149 20.59 -6.79 -12.37
C TYR A 149 21.60 -7.78 -12.98
N VAL A 150 21.51 -8.04 -14.29
CA VAL A 150 22.44 -8.95 -14.97
C VAL A 150 23.87 -8.45 -14.89
N LEU A 151 24.10 -7.14 -15.03
CA LEU A 151 25.40 -6.50 -14.86
C LEU A 151 25.95 -6.73 -13.45
N THR A 152 25.15 -6.46 -12.42
CA THR A 152 25.56 -6.58 -11.01
C THR A 152 25.92 -8.02 -10.67
N GLU A 153 25.13 -8.98 -11.14
CA GLU A 153 25.37 -10.39 -10.88
C GLU A 153 26.56 -10.94 -11.69
N THR A 154 26.75 -10.45 -12.92
CA THR A 154 27.96 -10.77 -13.72
C THR A 154 29.24 -10.19 -13.12
N MET A 155 29.16 -9.05 -12.42
CA MET A 155 30.30 -8.49 -11.70
C MET A 155 30.68 -9.31 -10.46
N LYS A 156 29.72 -10.03 -9.85
CA LYS A 156 30.00 -10.99 -8.77
C LYS A 156 30.52 -12.32 -9.30
N ASP A 157 29.92 -12.83 -10.37
CA ASP A 157 30.34 -14.05 -11.05
C ASP A 157 30.43 -13.82 -12.57
N ARG A 158 31.66 -13.84 -13.10
CA ARG A 158 31.93 -13.62 -14.52
C ARG A 158 31.35 -14.70 -15.44
N LYS A 159 30.97 -15.86 -14.89
CA LYS A 159 30.32 -16.96 -15.61
C LYS A 159 28.79 -16.95 -15.44
N PHE A 160 28.24 -15.94 -14.79
CA PHE A 160 26.80 -15.81 -14.58
C PHE A 160 26.02 -15.88 -15.89
N GLN A 161 24.94 -16.67 -15.86
CA GLN A 161 23.98 -16.80 -16.96
C GLN A 161 22.60 -16.52 -16.41
N THR A 162 21.87 -15.64 -17.09
CA THR A 162 20.50 -15.29 -16.73
C THR A 162 19.52 -16.11 -17.55
N HIS A 163 18.53 -16.68 -16.89
CA HIS A 163 17.38 -17.30 -17.53
C HIS A 163 16.10 -16.50 -17.21
N PRO A 164 15.08 -16.52 -18.09
CA PRO A 164 13.81 -15.83 -17.85
C PRO A 164 13.16 -16.21 -16.51
N THR A 165 13.20 -17.50 -16.14
CA THR A 165 12.66 -18.03 -14.89
C THR A 165 13.42 -17.54 -13.66
N SER A 166 14.75 -17.53 -13.73
CA SER A 166 15.63 -17.03 -12.66
C SER A 166 15.44 -15.52 -12.46
N LEU A 167 15.36 -14.78 -13.56
CA LEU A 167 15.11 -13.33 -13.57
C LEU A 167 13.76 -12.99 -12.92
N LEU A 168 12.69 -13.66 -13.33
CA LEU A 168 11.36 -13.48 -12.73
C LEU A 168 11.34 -13.84 -11.25
N THR A 169 12.06 -14.90 -10.86
CA THR A 169 12.18 -15.30 -9.46
C THR A 169 12.95 -14.28 -8.64
N HIS A 170 13.95 -13.61 -9.22
CA HIS A 170 14.64 -12.52 -8.54
C HIS A 170 13.74 -11.29 -8.37
N LEU A 171 13.08 -10.86 -9.46
CA LEU A 171 12.26 -9.64 -9.47
C LEU A 171 10.97 -9.75 -8.65
N TYR A 172 10.33 -10.93 -8.66
CA TYR A 172 9.00 -11.13 -8.11
C TYR A 172 8.92 -12.23 -7.03
N SER A 173 10.04 -12.84 -6.64
CA SER A 173 10.12 -14.07 -5.83
C SER A 173 9.42 -15.27 -6.50
N VAL A 174 9.58 -16.48 -5.95
CA VAL A 174 8.93 -17.72 -6.45
C VAL A 174 7.40 -17.58 -6.59
N ARG A 175 6.79 -16.60 -5.93
CA ARG A 175 5.36 -16.29 -5.97
C ARG A 175 4.83 -15.98 -7.37
N TRP A 176 5.67 -15.54 -8.33
CA TRP A 176 5.22 -15.22 -9.69
C TRP A 176 4.59 -16.44 -10.39
N VAL A 177 4.99 -17.66 -10.04
CA VAL A 177 4.48 -18.92 -10.62
C VAL A 177 2.98 -19.13 -10.33
N HIS A 178 2.47 -18.52 -9.26
CA HIS A 178 1.06 -18.62 -8.86
C HIS A 178 0.19 -17.46 -9.37
N ARG A 179 0.76 -16.53 -10.14
CA ARG A 179 -0.01 -15.45 -10.76
C ARG A 179 -0.90 -15.97 -11.88
N LEU A 180 -2.09 -15.38 -12.01
CA LEU A 180 -3.03 -15.69 -13.08
C LEU A 180 -2.48 -15.31 -14.47
N ASP A 181 -1.60 -14.31 -14.53
CA ASP A 181 -0.95 -13.78 -15.74
C ASP A 181 0.50 -14.26 -15.91
N LYS A 182 0.88 -15.37 -15.28
CA LYS A 182 2.26 -15.88 -15.28
C LYS A 182 2.82 -16.15 -16.69
N ASP A 183 1.97 -16.60 -17.62
CA ASP A 183 2.40 -16.98 -18.97
C ASP A 183 2.66 -15.74 -19.83
N GLU A 184 1.82 -14.72 -19.70
CA GLU A 184 2.02 -13.41 -20.33
C GLU A 184 3.28 -12.72 -19.78
N LEU A 185 3.47 -12.79 -18.46
CA LEU A 185 4.66 -12.27 -17.80
C LEU A 185 5.93 -13.00 -18.27
N MET A 186 5.90 -14.33 -18.38
CA MET A 186 7.01 -15.11 -18.91
C MET A 186 7.36 -14.71 -20.34
N ASN A 187 6.37 -14.61 -21.21
CA ASN A 187 6.56 -14.23 -22.61
C ASN A 187 7.15 -12.82 -22.74
N TYR A 188 6.67 -11.88 -21.91
CA TYR A 188 7.20 -10.51 -21.89
C TYR A 188 8.69 -10.47 -21.54
N TYR A 189 9.10 -11.17 -20.48
CA TYR A 189 10.50 -11.17 -20.04
C TYR A 189 11.42 -11.96 -21.00
N THR A 190 10.92 -13.01 -21.63
CA THR A 190 11.63 -13.70 -22.71
C THR A 190 11.86 -12.77 -23.90
N PHE A 191 10.81 -12.10 -24.38
CA PHE A 191 10.91 -11.14 -25.49
C PHE A 191 11.87 -9.99 -25.17
N MET A 192 11.86 -9.51 -23.93
CA MET A 192 12.78 -8.47 -23.48
C MET A 192 14.25 -8.92 -23.48
N LEU A 193 14.54 -10.16 -23.04
CA LEU A 193 15.89 -10.72 -23.12
C LEU A 193 16.33 -10.92 -24.57
N ASP A 194 15.42 -11.33 -25.45
CA ASP A 194 15.68 -11.42 -26.89
C ASP A 194 15.96 -10.05 -27.52
N ALA A 195 15.21 -9.01 -27.13
CA ALA A 195 15.45 -7.65 -27.59
C ALA A 195 16.81 -7.08 -27.08
N LEU A 196 17.22 -7.45 -25.86
CA LEU A 196 18.54 -7.11 -25.30
C LEU A 196 19.68 -7.87 -26.00
N LYS A 197 19.41 -9.09 -26.44
CA LYS A 197 20.32 -9.83 -27.31
C LYS A 197 20.45 -9.16 -28.68
N GLU A 198 19.34 -8.77 -29.28
CA GLU A 198 19.34 -8.09 -30.60
C GLU A 198 20.05 -6.73 -30.55
N SER A 199 19.93 -5.99 -29.44
CA SER A 199 20.70 -4.76 -29.23
C SER A 199 22.20 -4.99 -28.96
N GLY A 200 22.61 -6.25 -28.79
CA GLY A 200 23.98 -6.66 -28.50
C GLY A 200 24.42 -6.41 -27.06
N ASP A 201 23.49 -6.14 -26.14
CA ASP A 201 23.76 -6.02 -24.71
C ASP A 201 23.88 -7.39 -24.02
N LEU A 202 23.21 -8.40 -24.59
CA LEU A 202 23.28 -9.80 -24.16
C LEU A 202 23.73 -10.71 -25.32
N GLU A 203 24.36 -11.83 -24.98
CA GLU A 203 24.71 -12.91 -25.88
C GLU A 203 24.11 -14.23 -25.38
N VAL A 204 23.84 -15.15 -26.30
CA VAL A 204 23.34 -16.49 -25.95
C VAL A 204 24.49 -17.30 -25.36
N ALA A 205 24.29 -17.80 -24.15
CA ALA A 205 25.15 -18.78 -23.51
C ALA A 205 24.59 -20.19 -23.68
N ASP A 206 25.29 -21.19 -23.14
CA ASP A 206 24.84 -22.57 -23.16
C ASP A 206 23.46 -22.74 -22.48
N HIS A 207 22.70 -23.76 -22.88
CA HIS A 207 21.40 -24.11 -22.28
C HIS A 207 20.32 -23.01 -22.28
N HIS A 208 20.25 -22.17 -23.33
CA HIS A 208 19.29 -21.06 -23.42
C HIS A 208 19.47 -20.01 -22.29
N GLY A 209 20.69 -19.87 -21.78
CA GLY A 209 21.08 -18.77 -20.90
C GLY A 209 21.44 -17.52 -21.69
N TYR A 210 21.37 -16.37 -21.03
CA TYR A 210 21.87 -15.10 -21.56
C TYR A 210 23.06 -14.64 -20.72
N LYS A 211 24.13 -14.20 -21.38
CA LYS A 211 25.33 -13.65 -20.76
C LYS A 211 25.51 -12.20 -21.18
N LEU A 212 26.04 -11.39 -20.25
CA LEU A 212 26.32 -9.99 -20.49
C LEU A 212 27.49 -9.78 -21.48
N THR A 213 27.32 -8.84 -22.40
CA THR A 213 28.41 -8.38 -23.28
C THR A 213 29.06 -7.11 -22.74
N PRO A 214 30.29 -6.76 -23.16
CA PRO A 214 30.91 -5.48 -22.83
C PRO A 214 30.12 -4.25 -23.31
N ARG A 215 29.27 -4.40 -24.34
CA ARG A 215 28.43 -3.33 -24.87
C ARG A 215 27.37 -2.88 -23.87
N ALA A 216 26.85 -3.80 -23.05
CA ALA A 216 25.89 -3.48 -22.00
C ALA A 216 26.40 -2.41 -21.01
N LEU A 217 27.71 -2.39 -20.72
CA LEU A 217 28.29 -1.39 -19.81
C LEU A 217 28.15 0.04 -20.37
N ASN A 218 28.31 0.20 -21.69
CA ASN A 218 28.12 1.47 -22.36
C ASN A 218 26.64 1.87 -22.36
N THR A 219 25.74 0.91 -22.60
CA THR A 219 24.28 1.12 -22.58
C THR A 219 23.78 1.56 -21.20
N VAL A 220 24.21 0.90 -20.13
CA VAL A 220 23.87 1.27 -18.74
C VAL A 220 24.43 2.64 -18.39
N SER A 221 25.71 2.91 -18.73
CA SER A 221 26.34 4.20 -18.44
C SER A 221 25.67 5.35 -19.17
N ALA A 222 25.31 5.15 -20.45
CA ALA A 222 24.58 6.13 -21.25
C ALA A 222 23.19 6.41 -20.68
N PHE A 223 22.47 5.36 -20.25
CA PHE A 223 21.16 5.52 -19.62
C PHE A 223 21.22 6.28 -18.29
N VAL A 224 22.15 5.92 -17.40
CA VAL A 224 22.33 6.63 -16.11
C VAL A 224 22.66 8.11 -16.35
N GLN A 225 23.45 8.41 -17.39
CA GLN A 225 23.76 9.77 -17.77
C GLN A 225 22.55 10.51 -18.37
N GLU A 226 21.74 9.85 -19.19
CA GLU A 226 20.49 10.38 -19.76
C GLU A 226 19.47 10.68 -18.65
N GLU A 227 19.32 9.78 -17.67
CA GLU A 227 18.39 9.96 -16.55
C GLU A 227 18.81 11.11 -15.62
N ARG A 228 20.12 11.26 -15.36
CA ARG A 228 20.65 12.45 -14.68
C ARG A 228 20.35 13.73 -15.46
N ARG A 229 20.59 13.73 -16.78
CA ARG A 229 20.27 14.88 -17.65
C ARG A 229 18.78 15.21 -17.66
N HIS A 230 17.90 14.22 -17.69
CA HIS A 230 16.45 14.44 -17.60
C HIS A 230 16.04 15.03 -16.25
N GLY A 231 16.60 14.52 -15.14
CA GLY A 231 16.37 15.05 -13.81
C GLY A 231 16.85 16.50 -13.64
N ASP A 232 18.02 16.82 -14.19
CA ASP A 232 18.58 18.17 -14.14
C ASP A 232 17.84 19.13 -15.07
N ASN A 233 17.44 18.70 -16.28
CA ASN A 233 16.57 19.47 -17.16
C ASN A 233 15.23 19.79 -16.51
N TYR A 234 14.63 18.86 -15.77
CA TYR A 234 13.38 19.12 -15.05
C TYR A 234 13.55 20.19 -13.96
N LYS A 235 14.67 20.17 -13.21
CA LYS A 235 14.99 21.20 -12.22
C LYS A 235 15.23 22.56 -12.88
N ILE A 236 15.98 22.60 -13.98
CA ILE A 236 16.25 23.81 -14.76
C ILE A 236 14.93 24.37 -15.32
N GLN A 237 14.07 23.54 -15.91
CA GLN A 237 12.78 23.95 -16.47
C GLN A 237 11.84 24.46 -15.38
N ARG A 238 11.84 23.84 -14.19
CA ARG A 238 11.10 24.37 -13.02
C ARG A 238 11.67 25.71 -12.55
N GLY A 239 12.98 25.89 -12.59
CA GLY A 239 13.65 27.16 -12.32
C GLY A 239 13.23 28.25 -13.32
N ILE A 240 13.24 27.95 -14.62
CA ILE A 240 12.79 28.87 -15.69
C ILE A 240 11.31 29.22 -15.52
N PHE A 241 10.45 28.26 -15.16
CA PHE A 241 9.03 28.51 -14.90
C PHE A 241 8.82 29.50 -13.75
N TRP A 242 9.49 29.28 -12.61
CA TRP A 242 9.41 30.21 -11.47
C TRP A 242 10.03 31.58 -11.78
N LEU A 243 11.12 31.62 -12.54
CA LEU A 243 11.72 32.86 -13.05
C LEU A 243 10.71 33.63 -13.91
N THR A 244 10.00 32.94 -14.80
CA THR A 244 8.99 33.54 -15.69
C THR A 244 7.82 34.13 -14.90
N ILE A 245 7.34 33.42 -13.87
CA ILE A 245 6.30 33.92 -12.96
C ILE A 245 6.77 35.19 -12.23
N ALA A 246 8.01 35.20 -11.73
CA ALA A 246 8.56 36.36 -11.03
C ALA A 246 8.66 37.58 -11.96
N LEU A 247 9.17 37.40 -13.18
CA LEU A 247 9.25 38.46 -14.19
C LEU A 247 7.87 39.00 -14.57
N MET A 248 6.87 38.12 -14.73
CA MET A 248 5.50 38.52 -14.99
C MET A 248 4.93 39.36 -13.84
N PHE A 249 5.17 38.97 -12.58
CA PHE A 249 4.76 39.74 -11.41
C PHE A 249 5.41 41.13 -11.37
N PHE A 250 6.72 41.23 -11.59
CA PHE A 250 7.40 42.53 -11.65
C PHE A 250 6.86 43.41 -12.77
N GLY A 251 6.58 42.83 -13.95
CA GLY A 251 5.95 43.54 -15.06
C GLY A 251 4.58 44.11 -14.68
N PHE A 252 3.75 43.34 -13.97
CA PHE A 252 2.45 43.82 -13.47
C PHE A 252 2.60 44.94 -12.43
N VAL A 253 3.55 44.83 -11.50
CA VAL A 253 3.81 45.88 -10.50
C VAL A 253 4.27 47.16 -11.17
N GLN A 254 5.18 47.08 -12.14
CA GLN A 254 5.69 48.25 -12.87
C GLN A 254 4.59 48.91 -13.71
N ALA A 255 3.78 48.12 -14.41
CA ALA A 255 2.64 48.63 -15.17
C ALA A 255 1.60 49.29 -14.25
N GLY A 256 1.33 48.70 -13.08
CA GLY A 256 0.45 49.27 -12.08
C GLY A 256 0.98 50.57 -11.47
N ALA A 257 2.28 50.65 -11.18
CA ALA A 257 2.93 51.86 -10.68
C ALA A 257 2.87 52.99 -11.72
N ALA A 258 3.18 52.70 -12.99
CA ALA A 258 3.07 53.67 -14.07
C ALA A 258 1.63 54.16 -14.28
N ALA A 259 0.65 53.25 -14.23
CA ALA A 259 -0.76 53.62 -14.31
C ALA A 259 -1.21 54.47 -13.12
N TYR A 260 -0.74 54.16 -11.91
CA TYR A 260 -1.02 54.96 -10.71
C TYR A 260 -0.44 56.37 -10.84
N GLU A 261 0.82 56.49 -11.25
CA GLU A 261 1.49 57.78 -11.42
C GLU A 261 0.80 58.65 -12.49
N GLN A 262 0.33 58.04 -13.58
CA GLN A 262 -0.22 58.76 -14.72
C GLN A 262 -1.73 59.06 -14.60
N TRP A 263 -2.51 58.26 -13.86
CA TRP A 263 -3.97 58.40 -13.81
C TRP A 263 -4.53 58.67 -12.41
N LEU A 264 -3.83 58.28 -11.34
CA LEU A 264 -4.35 58.29 -9.97
C LEU A 264 -3.54 59.15 -9.00
N LYS A 265 -2.33 59.61 -9.38
CA LYS A 265 -1.52 60.48 -8.54
C LYS A 265 -2.24 61.84 -8.41
N PRO A 266 -2.66 62.24 -7.19
CA PRO A 266 -3.24 63.56 -6.99
C PRO A 266 -2.19 64.63 -7.32
N PRO A 267 -2.58 65.77 -7.92
CA PRO A 267 -1.65 66.84 -8.28
C PRO A 267 -0.91 67.32 -7.03
N GLU A 268 0.41 67.51 -7.16
CA GLU A 268 1.21 68.03 -6.06
C GLU A 268 0.84 69.50 -5.84
N THR A 269 0.25 69.80 -4.68
CA THR A 269 -0.02 71.16 -4.24
C THR A 269 1.22 71.72 -3.57
N PHE A 270 1.91 72.62 -4.25
CA PHE A 270 3.00 73.39 -3.65
C PHE A 270 2.39 74.59 -2.93
N THR A 271 2.40 74.54 -1.60
CA THR A 271 2.02 75.67 -0.75
C THR A 271 3.26 76.48 -0.42
N GLY A 272 3.31 77.74 -0.86
CA GLY A 272 4.46 78.62 -0.64
C GLY A 272 4.03 80.07 -0.43
N THR A 273 4.94 80.90 0.07
CA THR A 273 4.71 82.34 0.25
C THR A 273 5.62 83.15 -0.67
N LEU A 274 5.02 83.89 -1.60
CA LEU A 274 5.71 84.86 -2.47
C LEU A 274 5.35 86.25 -1.98
N GLY A 275 6.34 87.00 -1.48
CA GLY A 275 6.13 88.37 -0.99
C GLY A 275 5.16 88.50 0.20
N GLY A 276 5.03 87.45 1.02
CA GLY A 276 4.17 87.47 2.22
C GLY A 276 2.69 87.15 1.99
N GLN A 277 2.27 86.82 0.75
CA GLN A 277 0.95 86.28 0.48
C GLN A 277 1.02 84.75 0.31
N PRO A 278 0.09 83.97 0.90
CA PRO A 278 0.01 82.54 0.69
C PRO A 278 -0.46 82.26 -0.74
N ILE A 279 0.27 81.40 -1.46
CA ILE A 279 -0.10 80.96 -2.80
C ILE A 279 -0.12 79.43 -2.80
N ASP A 280 -1.24 78.87 -3.24
CA ASP A 280 -1.37 77.45 -3.56
C ASP A 280 -1.24 77.28 -5.08
N LEU A 281 -0.17 76.62 -5.52
CA LEU A 281 0.03 76.25 -6.92
C LEU A 281 -0.24 74.76 -7.07
N THR A 282 -1.20 74.44 -7.94
CA THR A 282 -1.50 73.06 -8.37
C THR A 282 -0.74 72.78 -9.67
N GLN A 283 0.20 71.84 -9.64
CA GLN A 283 0.88 71.37 -10.84
C GLN A 283 0.09 70.17 -11.39
N HIS A 284 -0.48 70.35 -12.59
CA HIS A 284 -1.10 69.28 -13.37
C HIS A 284 -0.07 68.48 -14.16
#